data_AF-W9HJR8-F1
#
_entry.id   AF-W9HJR8-F1
#
_cell.length_a   1.000
_cell.length_b   1.000
_cell.length_c   1.000
_cell.angle_alpha   90.00
_cell.angle_beta   90.00
_cell.angle_gamma   90.00
#
_symmetry.space_group_name_H-M   'P 1'
#
loop_
_entity.id
_entity.type
_entity.pdbx_description
1 polymer ?
#
loop_
_entity_poly.entity_id
_entity_poly.type
_entity_poly.pdbx_seq_one_letter_code
_entity_poly.pdbx_strand_id
1 'polypeptide(L)'
;MSKDRKPVLIIGAGVVGLVLAHGLKKLGIPFQIYERDSHISSRGQGWAITLHWVLPFLRELLSEEAFKDVESVQVDPEADRQGLGKFVFINLETLEPKFLIPPGDRRRVNREKLRKVLLKSVSDNVNWNKRLASIEERDDGVVAMFEDGSRAEGSLIVGVEGSNSRTRKFLAPESYRNIRLPVRFTGAALDLTPEQVKPLKDIDPLLFQGCHPDTGTFFWFSMLETPLVNGSAGTDNEHYRVQVMISWPMKTPEDEVKATDAERLAYMKQRATEFNPVLRDTVQRIPEGSEVIEIVLQDWPCPPWDNRNGRITLAGDAAHAMTMYRGEAANHGILDAYRLTKALEGAYHKGKGLGEVIDEYEAELRERTKVAVLLSRQACLDAHDWAGLNENSAVLKKRAIAGV
;
A
#
# COMPACT_ATOMS: atom_id res chain seq x y z
N MET A 1 22.42 -7.19 27.24
CA MET A 1 22.01 -8.15 26.18
C MET A 1 23.28 -8.57 25.45
N SER A 2 23.49 -9.87 25.21
CA SER A 2 24.75 -10.38 24.61
C SER A 2 24.98 -9.75 23.23
N LYS A 3 26.21 -9.27 23.00
CA LYS A 3 26.67 -8.71 21.71
C LYS A 3 26.74 -9.76 20.57
N ASP A 4 26.43 -11.03 20.85
CA ASP A 4 26.66 -12.15 19.93
C ASP A 4 25.38 -12.73 19.27
N ARG A 5 24.20 -12.09 19.42
CA ARG A 5 22.99 -12.57 18.73
C ARG A 5 22.95 -12.09 17.26
N LYS A 6 22.84 -13.05 16.33
CA LYS A 6 22.64 -12.77 14.90
C LYS A 6 21.41 -11.86 14.69
N PRO A 7 21.45 -10.95 13.70
CA PRO A 7 20.37 -9.99 13.45
C PRO A 7 19.18 -10.61 12.73
N VAL A 8 18.03 -9.95 12.82
CA VAL A 8 16.90 -10.16 11.90
C VAL A 8 17.22 -9.46 10.57
N LEU A 9 17.12 -10.18 9.46
CA LEU A 9 17.33 -9.65 8.11
C LEU A 9 15.97 -9.26 7.51
N ILE A 10 15.75 -7.96 7.32
CA ILE A 10 14.53 -7.41 6.70
C ILE A 10 14.81 -7.19 5.22
N ILE A 11 14.11 -7.89 4.34
CA ILE A 11 14.27 -7.76 2.90
C ILE A 11 13.22 -6.77 2.38
N GLY A 12 13.63 -5.52 2.18
CA GLY A 12 12.83 -4.41 1.66
C GLY A 12 12.71 -3.22 2.64
N ALA A 13 13.02 -2.01 2.16
CA ALA A 13 12.84 -0.73 2.85
C ALA A 13 11.55 -0.01 2.36
N GLY A 14 10.47 -0.80 2.24
CA GLY A 14 9.11 -0.29 2.09
C GLY A 14 8.53 0.19 3.42
N VAL A 15 7.28 0.66 3.41
CA VAL A 15 6.57 1.12 4.63
C VAL A 15 6.60 0.05 5.72
N VAL A 16 6.26 -1.20 5.38
CA VAL A 16 6.21 -2.32 6.35
C VAL A 16 7.58 -2.63 6.94
N GLY A 17 8.62 -2.73 6.11
CA GLY A 17 9.98 -3.02 6.58
C GLY A 17 10.56 -1.93 7.47
N LEU A 18 10.31 -0.66 7.13
CA LEU A 18 10.72 0.46 7.97
C LEU A 18 9.96 0.46 9.30
N VAL A 19 8.64 0.25 9.31
CA VAL A 19 7.86 0.18 10.55
C VAL A 19 8.29 -0.97 11.44
N LEU A 20 8.56 -2.16 10.88
CA LEU A 20 9.11 -3.29 11.63
C LEU A 20 10.46 -2.92 12.27
N ALA A 21 11.34 -2.25 11.54
CA ALA A 21 12.63 -1.80 12.05
C ALA A 21 12.51 -0.85 13.26
N HIS A 22 11.51 0.05 13.28
CA HIS A 22 11.24 0.87 14.47
C HIS A 22 10.85 0.02 15.68
N GLY A 23 9.98 -0.98 15.48
CA GLY A 23 9.60 -1.92 16.53
C GLY A 23 10.78 -2.69 17.11
N LEU A 24 11.63 -3.24 16.24
CA LEU A 24 12.85 -3.96 16.65
C LEU A 24 13.86 -3.04 17.35
N LYS A 25 14.04 -1.81 16.84
CA LYS A 25 14.90 -0.79 17.46
C LYS A 25 14.44 -0.47 18.87
N LYS A 26 13.15 -0.26 19.08
CA LYS A 26 12.55 0.05 20.39
C LYS A 26 12.76 -1.08 21.41
N LEU A 27 12.80 -2.33 20.95
CA LEU A 27 13.08 -3.51 21.77
C LEU A 27 14.57 -3.85 21.91
N GLY A 28 15.48 -3.11 21.26
CA GLY A 28 16.90 -3.44 21.23
C GLY A 28 17.23 -4.77 20.55
N ILE A 29 16.37 -5.24 19.64
CA ILE A 29 16.60 -6.46 18.86
C ILE A 29 17.48 -6.12 17.65
N PRO A 30 18.63 -6.78 17.43
CA PRO A 30 19.50 -6.48 16.30
C PRO A 30 18.82 -6.77 14.96
N PHE A 31 18.93 -5.84 14.00
CA PHE A 31 18.38 -6.02 12.64
C PHE A 31 19.23 -5.31 11.58
N GLN A 32 19.06 -5.74 10.34
CA GLN A 32 19.59 -5.11 9.14
C GLN A 32 18.53 -5.12 8.04
N ILE A 33 18.42 -4.03 7.28
CA ILE A 33 17.47 -3.89 6.17
C ILE A 33 18.24 -3.94 4.86
N TYR A 34 17.73 -4.67 3.87
CA TYR A 34 18.31 -4.82 2.55
C TYR A 34 17.29 -4.38 1.49
N GLU A 35 17.60 -3.33 0.74
CA GLU A 35 16.72 -2.74 -0.25
C GLU A 35 17.34 -2.81 -1.65
N ARG A 36 16.55 -3.23 -2.63
CA ARG A 36 16.99 -3.42 -4.01
C ARG A 36 17.19 -2.10 -4.75
N ASP A 37 16.45 -1.06 -4.39
CA ASP A 37 16.56 0.26 -4.99
C ASP A 37 17.89 0.91 -4.55
N SER A 38 18.39 1.89 -5.31
CA SER A 38 19.68 2.56 -5.02
C SER A 38 19.57 3.65 -3.97
N HIS A 39 18.37 4.21 -3.77
CA HIS A 39 18.10 5.31 -2.87
C HIS A 39 16.60 5.35 -2.49
N ILE A 40 16.26 6.05 -1.40
CA ILE A 40 14.87 6.23 -0.96
C ILE A 40 13.98 6.89 -2.02
N SER A 41 14.58 7.75 -2.86
CA SER A 41 13.93 8.51 -3.92
C SER A 41 13.99 7.85 -5.31
N SER A 42 14.49 6.60 -5.43
CA SER A 42 14.61 5.93 -6.75
C SER A 42 13.27 5.70 -7.45
N ARG A 43 12.15 5.87 -6.75
CA ARG A 43 10.80 5.84 -7.33
C ARG A 43 10.14 7.20 -7.11
N GLY A 44 9.75 7.87 -8.19
CA GLY A 44 9.03 9.15 -8.13
C GLY A 44 7.52 9.03 -7.88
N GLN A 45 7.01 7.82 -7.60
CA GLN A 45 5.57 7.58 -7.50
C GLN A 45 5.02 7.94 -6.11
N GLY A 46 4.57 9.19 -5.98
CA GLY A 46 3.88 9.71 -4.80
C GLY A 46 2.38 9.40 -4.80
N TRP A 47 1.99 8.17 -4.47
CA TRP A 47 0.58 7.85 -4.19
C TRP A 47 0.25 8.17 -2.73
N ALA A 48 -1.01 8.43 -2.41
CA ALA A 48 -1.43 8.63 -1.02
C ALA A 48 -1.95 7.33 -0.40
N ILE A 49 -1.61 7.09 0.87
CA ILE A 49 -2.06 5.96 1.67
C ILE A 49 -2.97 6.48 2.77
N THR A 50 -4.10 5.81 2.99
CA THR A 50 -4.94 6.06 4.17
C THR A 50 -4.56 5.08 5.28
N LEU A 51 -4.02 5.59 6.38
CA LEU A 51 -3.82 4.87 7.62
C LEU A 51 -5.03 5.15 8.51
N HIS A 52 -5.69 4.12 9.05
CA HIS A 52 -6.92 4.32 9.83
C HIS A 52 -6.93 3.44 11.08
N TRP A 53 -7.54 2.26 11.02
CA TRP A 53 -7.59 1.35 12.19
C TRP A 53 -6.21 0.90 12.67
N VAL A 54 -5.16 1.10 11.85
CA VAL A 54 -3.80 0.72 12.22
C VAL A 54 -3.08 1.76 13.09
N LEU A 55 -3.62 2.98 13.22
CA LEU A 55 -2.97 4.09 13.90
C LEU A 55 -2.55 3.78 15.35
N PRO A 56 -3.34 3.07 16.19
CA PRO A 56 -2.91 2.71 17.55
C PRO A 56 -1.68 1.79 17.56
N PHE A 57 -1.64 0.79 16.68
CA PHE A 57 -0.51 -0.14 16.56
C PHE A 57 0.74 0.57 16.02
N LEU A 58 0.57 1.48 15.07
CA LEU A 58 1.66 2.30 14.56
C LEU A 58 2.25 3.19 15.67
N ARG A 59 1.40 3.80 16.50
CA ARG A 59 1.82 4.61 17.65
C ARG A 59 2.61 3.80 18.68
N GLU A 60 2.25 2.53 18.91
CA GLU A 60 3.02 1.66 19.80
C GLU A 60 4.42 1.33 19.25
N LEU A 61 4.59 1.19 17.94
CA LEU A 61 5.87 0.83 17.31
C LEU A 61 6.84 2.01 17.21
N LEU A 62 6.31 3.20 16.91
CA LEU A 62 7.12 4.39 16.70
C LEU A 62 7.50 5.07 18.03
N SER A 63 8.52 5.93 17.96
CA SER A 63 8.73 6.97 18.99
C SER A 63 7.73 8.11 18.77
N GLU A 64 7.51 8.94 19.80
CA GLU A 64 6.66 10.13 19.69
C GLU A 64 7.12 11.06 18.56
N GLU A 65 8.43 11.25 18.40
CA GLU A 65 9.01 12.05 17.32
C GLU A 65 8.72 11.45 15.94
N ALA A 66 8.96 10.15 15.76
CA ALA A 66 8.70 9.47 14.49
C ALA A 66 7.20 9.46 14.14
N PHE A 67 6.32 9.35 15.13
CA PHE A 67 4.88 9.42 14.92
C PHE A 67 4.42 10.82 14.49
N LYS A 68 4.93 11.89 15.13
CA LYS A 68 4.67 13.28 14.70
C LYS A 68 5.15 13.54 13.27
N ASP A 69 6.29 12.96 12.91
CA ASP A 69 6.84 13.00 11.57
C ASP A 69 5.90 12.35 10.54
N VAL A 70 5.25 11.22 10.89
CA VAL A 70 4.19 10.60 10.06
C VAL A 70 2.97 11.52 9.91
N GLU A 71 2.55 12.19 10.99
CA GLU A 71 1.44 13.16 10.93
C GLU A 71 1.78 14.41 10.12
N SER A 72 3.06 14.76 10.00
CA SER A 72 3.51 15.93 9.23
C SER A 72 3.40 15.76 7.72
N VAL A 73 3.30 14.52 7.23
CA VAL A 73 3.30 14.19 5.80
C VAL A 73 1.90 13.88 5.24
N GLN A 74 0.86 14.37 5.93
CA GLN A 74 -0.51 14.31 5.45
C GLN A 74 -0.69 15.11 4.16
N VAL A 75 -1.59 14.63 3.28
CA VAL A 75 -1.88 15.27 1.99
C VAL A 75 -2.62 16.60 2.16
N ASP A 76 -3.49 16.68 3.17
CA ASP A 76 -4.22 17.87 3.58
C ASP A 76 -4.43 17.84 5.11
N PRO A 77 -3.49 18.42 5.89
CA PRO A 77 -3.61 18.49 7.34
C PRO A 77 -4.82 19.29 7.84
N GLU A 78 -5.35 20.22 7.04
CA GLU A 78 -6.49 21.05 7.43
C GLU A 78 -7.79 20.25 7.34
N ALA A 79 -7.94 19.43 6.30
CA ALA A 79 -9.08 18.52 6.18
C ALA A 79 -9.15 17.55 7.37
N ASP A 80 -8.02 17.00 7.82
CA ASP A 80 -7.95 16.14 9.02
C ASP A 80 -8.35 16.91 10.29
N ARG A 81 -7.80 18.11 10.52
CA ARG A 81 -8.17 18.96 11.68
C ARG A 81 -9.65 19.29 11.75
N GLN A 82 -10.30 19.48 10.61
CA GLN A 82 -11.72 19.79 10.52
C GLN A 82 -12.60 18.54 10.53
N GLY A 83 -12.03 17.33 10.62
CA GLY A 83 -12.78 16.06 10.55
C GLY A 83 -13.46 15.85 9.20
N LEU A 84 -12.90 16.42 8.13
CA LEU A 84 -13.43 16.34 6.78
C LEU A 84 -12.98 15.09 6.05
N GLY A 85 -13.64 14.85 4.92
CA GLY A 85 -13.41 13.68 4.10
C GLY A 85 -14.34 12.55 4.50
N LYS A 86 -15.31 12.33 3.65
CA LYS A 86 -16.17 11.17 3.60
C LYS A 86 -15.44 10.09 2.79
N PHE A 87 -16.01 8.90 2.71
CA PHE A 87 -15.62 7.94 1.69
C PHE A 87 -16.88 7.66 0.89
N VAL A 88 -16.97 8.32 -0.27
CA VAL A 88 -18.16 8.34 -1.11
C VAL A 88 -17.95 7.48 -2.36
N PHE A 89 -18.99 6.73 -2.71
CA PHE A 89 -19.10 6.00 -3.97
C PHE A 89 -20.20 6.65 -4.81
N ILE A 90 -19.85 7.23 -5.96
CA ILE A 90 -20.77 8.03 -6.78
C ILE A 90 -21.13 7.35 -8.10
N ASN A 91 -22.26 7.76 -8.68
CA ASN A 91 -22.57 7.55 -10.09
C ASN A 91 -21.65 8.46 -10.92
N LEU A 92 -20.87 7.91 -11.84
CA LEU A 92 -19.95 8.72 -12.64
C LEU A 92 -20.64 9.60 -13.69
N GLU A 93 -21.89 9.33 -14.04
CA GLU A 93 -22.69 10.15 -14.96
C GLU A 93 -23.34 11.34 -14.24
N THR A 94 -23.95 11.10 -13.08
CA THR A 94 -24.77 12.09 -12.36
C THR A 94 -24.09 12.74 -11.16
N LEU A 95 -22.95 12.20 -10.70
CA LEU A 95 -22.29 12.51 -9.41
C LEU A 95 -23.12 12.18 -8.16
N GLU A 96 -24.29 11.56 -8.32
CA GLU A 96 -25.12 11.22 -7.17
C GLU A 96 -24.45 10.14 -6.31
N PRO A 97 -24.41 10.31 -4.97
CA PRO A 97 -23.83 9.33 -4.09
C PRO A 97 -24.72 8.09 -4.01
N LYS A 98 -24.13 6.92 -4.20
CA LYS A 98 -24.76 5.62 -3.90
C LYS A 98 -24.46 5.16 -2.48
N PHE A 99 -23.22 5.36 -2.04
CA PHE A 99 -22.81 5.07 -0.66
C PHE A 99 -21.98 6.21 -0.10
N LEU A 100 -22.14 6.43 1.20
CA LEU A 100 -21.41 7.42 1.96
C LEU A 100 -21.01 6.80 3.29
N ILE A 101 -19.72 6.61 3.48
CA ILE A 101 -19.16 6.25 4.78
C ILE A 101 -18.73 7.57 5.45
N PRO A 102 -19.19 7.83 6.69
CA PRO A 102 -18.86 9.06 7.39
C PRO A 102 -17.35 9.15 7.67
N PRO A 103 -16.84 10.37 7.96
CA PRO A 103 -15.48 10.55 8.43
C PRO A 103 -15.19 9.69 9.67
N GLY A 104 -13.93 9.30 9.83
CA GLY A 104 -13.43 8.58 11.00
C GLY A 104 -11.93 8.87 11.18
N ASP A 105 -11.37 8.46 12.31
CA ASP A 105 -9.95 8.72 12.59
C ASP A 105 -9.07 8.03 11.56
N ARG A 106 -8.39 8.85 10.74
CA ARG A 106 -7.54 8.41 9.64
C ARG A 106 -6.52 9.48 9.31
N ARG A 107 -5.34 9.06 8.86
CA ARG A 107 -4.31 9.92 8.28
C ARG A 107 -4.14 9.54 6.83
N ARG A 108 -4.44 10.47 5.92
CA ARG A 108 -4.10 10.30 4.50
C ARG A 108 -2.75 10.93 4.26
N VAL A 109 -1.74 10.10 4.04
CA VAL A 109 -0.33 10.51 3.95
C VAL A 109 0.23 10.27 2.58
N ASN A 110 1.14 11.14 2.13
CA ASN A 110 1.90 10.91 0.91
C ASN A 110 2.89 9.76 1.15
N ARG A 111 2.82 8.69 0.34
CA ARG A 111 3.61 7.46 0.51
C ARG A 111 5.11 7.70 0.43
N GLU A 112 5.55 8.58 -0.47
CA GLU A 112 6.97 8.87 -0.65
C GLU A 112 7.50 9.62 0.58
N LYS A 113 6.79 10.67 1.00
CA LYS A 113 7.12 11.43 2.21
C LYS A 113 7.05 10.56 3.46
N LEU A 114 6.05 9.67 3.57
CA LEU A 114 5.94 8.67 4.64
C LEU A 114 7.17 7.78 4.74
N ARG A 115 7.64 7.23 3.62
CA ARG A 115 8.85 6.40 3.61
C ARG A 115 10.08 7.20 4.05
N LYS A 116 10.22 8.44 3.59
CA LYS A 116 11.34 9.33 3.98
C LYS A 116 11.36 9.60 5.48
N VAL A 117 10.21 9.91 6.09
CA VAL A 117 10.17 10.18 7.53
C VAL A 117 10.37 8.91 8.37
N LEU A 118 9.83 7.77 7.94
CA LEU A 118 10.07 6.49 8.59
C LEU A 118 11.54 6.04 8.50
N LEU A 119 12.26 6.45 7.46
CA LEU A 119 13.68 6.10 7.28
C LEU A 119 14.60 6.80 8.30
N LYS A 120 14.29 8.03 8.72
CA LYS A 120 15.22 8.93 9.45
C LYS A 120 15.93 8.27 10.62
N SER A 121 15.22 7.50 11.44
CA SER A 121 15.80 6.92 12.66
C SER A 121 16.37 5.49 12.48
N VAL A 122 16.22 4.90 11.30
CA VAL A 122 16.68 3.53 11.00
C VAL A 122 17.61 3.47 9.78
N SER A 123 18.00 4.63 9.24
CA SER A 123 18.79 4.76 8.02
C SER A 123 20.13 4.02 8.08
N ASP A 124 20.76 4.02 9.24
CA ASP A 124 22.09 3.41 9.45
C ASP A 124 22.06 1.88 9.34
N ASN A 125 20.87 1.28 9.42
CA ASN A 125 20.64 -0.15 9.25
C ASN A 125 20.22 -0.52 7.82
N VAL A 126 20.15 0.43 6.89
CA VAL A 126 19.70 0.18 5.50
C VAL A 126 20.87 -0.01 4.56
N ASN A 127 20.87 -1.16 3.89
CA ASN A 127 21.83 -1.55 2.87
C ASN A 127 21.14 -1.47 1.50
N TRP A 128 21.46 -0.45 0.73
CA TRP A 128 20.92 -0.20 -0.62
C TRP A 128 21.59 -1.04 -1.70
N ASN A 129 20.96 -1.15 -2.87
CA ASN A 129 21.40 -1.98 -4.00
C ASN A 129 21.49 -3.48 -3.67
N LYS A 130 20.71 -3.96 -2.70
CA LYS A 130 20.70 -5.34 -2.22
C LYS A 130 19.43 -6.06 -2.67
N ARG A 131 19.44 -6.52 -3.92
CA ARG A 131 18.38 -7.41 -4.42
C ARG A 131 18.65 -8.85 -4.00
N LEU A 132 17.79 -9.41 -3.15
CA LEU A 132 17.86 -10.81 -2.72
C LEU A 132 17.87 -11.74 -3.94
N ALA A 133 18.80 -12.67 -4.05
CA ALA A 133 18.89 -13.66 -5.12
C ALA A 133 18.40 -15.04 -4.64
N SER A 134 18.88 -15.48 -3.48
CA SER A 134 18.54 -16.77 -2.87
C SER A 134 18.68 -16.70 -1.35
N ILE A 135 18.14 -17.72 -0.68
CA ILE A 135 18.25 -17.93 0.76
C ILE A 135 18.86 -19.31 0.99
N GLU A 136 19.75 -19.42 1.97
CA GLU A 136 20.33 -20.68 2.43
C GLU A 136 20.04 -20.87 3.92
N GLU A 137 19.60 -22.06 4.30
CA GLU A 137 19.42 -22.45 5.69
C GLU A 137 20.74 -22.96 6.29
N ARG A 138 20.96 -22.64 7.57
CA ARG A 138 22.08 -23.14 8.37
C ARG A 138 21.54 -23.69 9.69
N ASP A 139 22.33 -24.53 10.35
CA ASP A 139 21.95 -25.11 11.65
C ASP A 139 21.70 -24.02 12.71
N ASP A 140 22.41 -22.90 12.61
CA ASP A 140 22.40 -21.79 13.57
C ASP A 140 21.84 -20.47 13.00
N GLY A 141 21.10 -20.52 11.89
CA GLY A 141 20.48 -19.33 11.30
C GLY A 141 20.17 -19.44 9.81
N VAL A 142 20.21 -18.30 9.13
CA VAL A 142 19.92 -18.16 7.69
C VAL A 142 20.89 -17.20 7.03
N VAL A 143 21.13 -17.42 5.74
CA VAL A 143 21.96 -16.57 4.90
C VAL A 143 21.14 -16.02 3.74
N ALA A 144 21.09 -14.70 3.62
CA ALA A 144 20.58 -14.02 2.43
C ALA A 144 21.74 -13.79 1.45
N MET A 145 21.57 -14.23 0.20
CA MET A 145 22.52 -13.99 -0.89
C MET A 145 21.93 -12.95 -1.83
N PHE A 146 22.73 -11.98 -2.27
CA PHE A 146 22.28 -10.88 -3.14
C PHE A 146 22.85 -11.00 -4.55
N GLU A 147 22.22 -10.32 -5.52
CA GLU A 147 22.65 -10.35 -6.93
C GLU A 147 24.04 -9.79 -7.18
N ASP A 148 24.54 -8.93 -6.30
CA ASP A 148 25.91 -8.40 -6.36
C ASP A 148 26.96 -9.38 -5.81
N GLY A 149 26.55 -10.60 -5.43
CA GLY A 149 27.41 -11.64 -4.86
C GLY A 149 27.69 -11.49 -3.37
N SER A 150 27.23 -10.41 -2.74
CA SER A 150 27.35 -10.25 -1.29
C SER A 150 26.38 -11.15 -0.52
N ARG A 151 26.66 -11.36 0.76
CA ARG A 151 25.87 -12.21 1.66
C ARG A 151 25.69 -11.55 3.03
N ALA A 152 24.59 -11.90 3.70
CA ALA A 152 24.30 -11.49 5.06
C ALA A 152 23.78 -12.67 5.88
N GLU A 153 24.25 -12.79 7.11
CA GLU A 153 23.84 -13.86 8.03
C GLU A 153 22.92 -13.30 9.13
N GLY A 154 21.89 -14.07 9.49
CA GLY A 154 20.90 -13.67 10.47
C GLY A 154 20.27 -14.84 11.21
N SER A 155 19.49 -14.51 12.23
CA SER A 155 18.65 -15.48 12.96
C SER A 155 17.31 -15.74 12.26
N LEU A 156 16.83 -14.76 11.49
CA LEU A 156 15.53 -14.76 10.82
C LEU A 156 15.62 -13.90 9.55
N ILE A 157 14.99 -14.34 8.46
CA ILE A 157 14.67 -13.49 7.30
C ILE A 157 13.19 -13.14 7.31
N VAL A 158 12.88 -11.85 7.15
CA VAL A 158 11.51 -11.34 6.97
C VAL A 158 11.39 -10.73 5.58
N GLY A 159 10.62 -11.38 4.71
CA GLY A 159 10.30 -10.87 3.38
C GLY A 159 9.24 -9.79 3.43
N VAL A 160 9.60 -8.56 3.03
CA VAL A 160 8.71 -7.39 2.96
C VAL A 160 8.92 -6.59 1.67
N GLU A 161 9.50 -7.23 0.64
CA GLU A 161 9.91 -6.59 -0.62
C GLU A 161 8.79 -6.49 -1.68
N GLY A 162 7.54 -6.65 -1.25
CA GLY A 162 6.34 -6.39 -2.04
C GLY A 162 5.74 -7.59 -2.76
N SER A 163 4.73 -7.33 -3.61
CA SER A 163 3.90 -8.34 -4.27
C SER A 163 4.60 -9.27 -5.26
N ASN A 164 5.89 -9.06 -5.55
CA ASN A 164 6.73 -9.94 -6.39
C ASN A 164 7.90 -10.50 -5.56
N SER A 165 7.64 -10.82 -4.29
CA SER A 165 8.62 -11.23 -3.30
C SER A 165 9.45 -12.45 -3.73
N ARG A 166 10.77 -12.33 -3.56
CA ARG A 166 11.71 -13.44 -3.78
C ARG A 166 11.80 -14.34 -2.55
N THR A 167 11.58 -13.78 -1.36
CA THR A 167 11.38 -14.56 -0.13
C THR A 167 10.17 -15.47 -0.26
N ARG A 168 9.03 -14.94 -0.74
CA ARG A 168 7.83 -15.72 -1.04
C ARG A 168 8.09 -16.81 -2.08
N LYS A 169 8.84 -16.49 -3.15
CA LYS A 169 9.23 -17.47 -4.16
C LYS A 169 10.07 -18.62 -3.58
N PHE A 170 10.95 -18.33 -2.62
CA PHE A 170 11.74 -19.35 -1.93
C PHE A 170 10.87 -20.25 -1.03
N LEU A 171 9.93 -19.67 -0.27
CA LEU A 171 9.07 -20.40 0.65
C LEU A 171 7.97 -21.22 -0.05
N ALA A 172 7.47 -20.72 -1.19
CA ALA A 172 6.33 -21.29 -1.90
C ALA A 172 6.57 -21.38 -3.42
N PRO A 173 7.59 -22.15 -3.88
CA PRO A 173 8.03 -22.15 -5.29
C PRO A 173 6.94 -22.55 -6.29
N GLU A 174 5.97 -23.36 -5.86
CA GLU A 174 4.86 -23.82 -6.71
C GLU A 174 3.64 -22.87 -6.70
N SER A 175 3.56 -21.96 -5.74
CA SER A 175 2.36 -21.13 -5.54
C SER A 175 2.63 -19.64 -5.34
N TYR A 176 3.87 -19.15 -5.45
CA TYR A 176 4.24 -17.74 -5.23
C TYR A 176 3.69 -16.73 -6.23
N ARG A 177 3.11 -17.17 -7.35
CA ARG A 177 2.64 -16.25 -8.40
C ARG A 177 1.32 -15.60 -7.98
N ASN A 178 1.20 -14.30 -8.21
CA ASN A 178 -0.07 -13.62 -8.00
C ASN A 178 -1.08 -14.07 -9.06
N ILE A 179 -2.36 -13.98 -8.71
CA ILE A 179 -3.49 -14.22 -9.61
C ILE A 179 -3.89 -12.86 -10.19
N ARG A 180 -3.77 -12.68 -11.51
CA ARG A 180 -4.22 -11.46 -12.20
C ARG A 180 -5.75 -11.48 -12.33
N LEU A 181 -6.41 -10.38 -11.98
CA LEU A 181 -7.87 -10.25 -12.10
C LEU A 181 -8.28 -9.85 -13.53
N PRO A 182 -9.54 -10.11 -13.94
CA PRO A 182 -10.08 -9.70 -15.24
C PRO A 182 -10.48 -8.20 -15.28
N VAL A 183 -9.65 -7.34 -14.69
CA VAL A 183 -9.84 -5.88 -14.67
C VAL A 183 -8.52 -5.22 -15.07
N ARG A 184 -8.58 -4.13 -15.83
CA ARG A 184 -7.43 -3.31 -16.22
C ARG A 184 -7.50 -1.96 -15.55
N PHE A 185 -6.34 -1.37 -15.33
CA PHE A 185 -6.23 -0.18 -14.51
C PHE A 185 -5.07 0.69 -14.94
N THR A 186 -5.35 1.97 -15.16
CA THR A 186 -4.35 3.01 -15.39
C THR A 186 -4.51 4.16 -14.43
N GLY A 187 -3.40 4.81 -14.07
CA GLY A 187 -3.40 6.00 -13.23
C GLY A 187 -2.46 7.08 -13.75
N ALA A 188 -2.85 8.33 -13.51
CA ALA A 188 -2.06 9.52 -13.83
C ALA A 188 -2.14 10.52 -12.68
N ALA A 189 -1.16 11.42 -12.61
CA ALA A 189 -1.19 12.56 -11.72
C ALA A 189 -1.09 13.86 -12.53
N LEU A 190 -1.76 14.90 -12.07
CA LEU A 190 -1.80 16.21 -12.71
C LEU A 190 -1.94 17.31 -11.66
N ASP A 191 -1.56 18.52 -12.07
CA ASP A 191 -1.71 19.73 -11.28
C ASP A 191 -2.98 20.46 -11.71
N LEU A 192 -3.78 20.89 -10.73
CA LEU A 192 -5.01 21.64 -10.94
C LEU A 192 -4.94 22.98 -10.22
N THR A 193 -5.46 24.04 -10.84
CA THR A 193 -5.62 25.34 -10.17
C THR A 193 -6.70 25.25 -9.08
N PRO A 194 -6.76 26.20 -8.12
CA PRO A 194 -7.81 26.24 -7.11
C PRO A 194 -9.24 26.17 -7.69
N GLU A 195 -9.48 26.85 -8.82
CA GLU A 195 -10.78 26.85 -9.50
C GLU A 195 -11.09 25.49 -10.12
N GLN A 196 -10.09 24.84 -10.72
CA GLN A 196 -10.24 23.56 -11.39
C GLN A 196 -10.49 22.40 -10.39
N VAL A 197 -9.83 22.43 -9.24
CA VAL A 197 -9.97 21.37 -8.23
C VAL A 197 -11.23 21.54 -7.37
N LYS A 198 -11.76 22.77 -7.27
CA LYS A 198 -12.94 23.09 -6.45
C LYS A 198 -14.11 22.11 -6.62
N PRO A 199 -14.64 21.84 -7.82
CA PRO A 199 -15.79 20.95 -7.98
C PRO A 199 -15.48 19.50 -7.53
N LEU A 200 -14.22 19.06 -7.58
CA LEU A 200 -13.80 17.75 -7.08
C LEU A 200 -13.79 17.74 -5.54
N LYS A 201 -13.29 18.81 -4.92
CA LYS A 201 -13.30 18.97 -3.45
C LYS A 201 -14.72 19.10 -2.90
N ASP A 202 -15.65 19.65 -3.67
CA ASP A 202 -17.06 19.76 -3.30
C ASP A 202 -17.74 18.37 -3.25
N ILE A 203 -17.23 17.36 -3.97
CA ILE A 203 -17.60 15.94 -3.81
C ILE A 203 -16.95 15.38 -2.54
N ASP A 204 -15.62 15.41 -2.48
CA ASP A 204 -14.84 15.07 -1.29
C ASP A 204 -13.46 15.75 -1.32
N PRO A 205 -13.00 16.40 -0.24
CA PRO A 205 -11.73 17.13 -0.24
C PRO A 205 -10.49 16.23 -0.33
N LEU A 206 -10.60 14.94 0.02
CA LEU A 206 -9.46 14.02 0.09
C LEU A 206 -9.48 13.00 -1.03
N LEU A 207 -10.59 12.28 -1.19
CA LEU A 207 -10.71 11.20 -2.17
C LEU A 207 -12.17 10.80 -2.39
N PHE A 208 -12.47 10.31 -3.58
CA PHE A 208 -13.73 9.65 -3.87
C PHE A 208 -13.55 8.64 -4.99
N GLN A 209 -14.57 7.80 -5.15
CA GLN A 209 -14.61 6.79 -6.18
C GLN A 209 -16.01 6.66 -6.76
N GLY A 210 -16.14 6.01 -7.91
CA GLY A 210 -17.44 5.74 -8.49
C GLY A 210 -17.38 4.76 -9.64
N CYS A 211 -18.56 4.37 -10.11
CA CYS A 211 -18.73 3.50 -11.28
C CYS A 211 -19.72 4.15 -12.24
N HIS A 212 -19.42 4.09 -13.53
CA HIS A 212 -20.37 4.44 -14.56
C HIS A 212 -21.39 3.29 -14.69
N PRO A 213 -22.70 3.57 -14.63
CA PRO A 213 -23.74 2.52 -14.59
C PRO A 213 -23.70 1.58 -15.80
N ASP A 214 -23.53 2.13 -17.01
CA ASP A 214 -23.64 1.33 -18.23
C ASP A 214 -22.32 0.66 -18.65
N THR A 215 -21.20 1.40 -18.59
CA THR A 215 -19.91 0.86 -19.06
C THR A 215 -19.25 -0.06 -18.04
N GLY A 216 -19.58 0.09 -16.75
CA GLY A 216 -18.86 -0.55 -15.63
C GLY A 216 -17.48 0.04 -15.40
N THR A 217 -17.16 1.19 -16.01
CA THR A 217 -15.88 1.87 -15.81
C THR A 217 -15.85 2.47 -14.41
N PHE A 218 -14.80 2.18 -13.66
CA PHE A 218 -14.54 2.74 -12.35
C PHE A 218 -13.59 3.93 -12.44
N PHE A 219 -13.81 4.92 -11.59
CA PHE A 219 -12.96 6.10 -11.46
C PHE A 219 -12.60 6.32 -9.99
N TRP A 220 -11.32 6.64 -9.75
CA TRP A 220 -10.80 7.04 -8.45
C TRP A 220 -10.15 8.41 -8.57
N PHE A 221 -10.54 9.33 -7.70
CA PHE A 221 -9.86 10.60 -7.48
C PHE A 221 -9.21 10.61 -6.10
N SER A 222 -8.01 11.18 -6.01
CA SER A 222 -7.48 11.57 -4.71
C SER A 222 -6.51 12.74 -4.75
N MET A 223 -6.57 13.54 -3.68
CA MET A 223 -5.59 14.56 -3.35
C MET A 223 -4.24 13.93 -3.01
N LEU A 224 -3.17 14.48 -3.58
CA LEU A 224 -1.79 14.12 -3.25
C LEU A 224 -1.09 15.23 -2.47
N GLU A 225 -1.23 16.49 -2.91
CA GLU A 225 -0.65 17.66 -2.25
C GLU A 225 -1.53 18.89 -2.44
N THR A 226 -1.76 19.63 -1.37
CA THR A 226 -2.36 20.97 -1.42
C THR A 226 -1.29 22.04 -1.61
N PRO A 227 -1.67 23.29 -1.99
CA PRO A 227 -0.77 24.43 -2.04
C PRO A 227 0.07 24.66 -0.78
N LEU A 228 -0.49 24.36 0.39
CA LEU A 228 0.23 24.46 1.66
C LEU A 228 1.32 23.39 1.79
N VAL A 229 1.05 22.17 1.30
CA VAL A 229 1.91 21.00 1.43
C VAL A 229 3.03 20.97 0.39
N ASN A 230 2.79 21.49 -0.81
CA ASN A 230 3.81 21.63 -1.87
C ASN A 230 4.52 23.00 -1.83
N GLY A 231 4.05 23.93 -0.99
CA GLY A 231 4.64 25.27 -0.82
C GLY A 231 4.26 26.27 -1.91
N SER A 232 3.27 25.97 -2.75
CA SER A 232 2.81 26.87 -3.82
C SER A 232 1.76 27.89 -3.37
N ALA A 233 1.27 27.81 -2.13
CA ALA A 233 0.23 28.70 -1.61
C ALA A 233 0.64 30.19 -1.72
N GLY A 234 -0.22 31.01 -2.32
CA GLY A 234 0.01 32.45 -2.52
C GLY A 234 1.04 32.79 -3.60
N THR A 235 1.50 31.81 -4.39
CA THR A 235 2.43 32.03 -5.51
C THR A 235 1.68 32.08 -6.84
N ASP A 236 2.31 32.61 -7.89
CA ASP A 236 1.74 32.61 -9.25
C ASP A 236 1.54 31.19 -9.84
N ASN A 237 2.16 30.17 -9.22
CA ASN A 237 2.01 28.77 -9.58
C ASN A 237 1.23 27.99 -8.50
N GLU A 238 0.26 28.61 -7.84
CA GLU A 238 -0.59 27.92 -6.87
C GLU A 238 -1.35 26.75 -7.52
N HIS A 239 -1.07 25.53 -7.07
CA HIS A 239 -1.68 24.32 -7.62
C HIS A 239 -1.89 23.23 -6.59
N TYR A 240 -2.85 22.36 -6.87
CA TYR A 240 -3.10 21.11 -6.17
C TYR A 240 -2.58 19.96 -7.02
N ARG A 241 -1.75 19.09 -6.43
CA ARG A 241 -1.36 17.83 -7.07
C ARG A 241 -2.44 16.80 -6.78
N VAL A 242 -3.06 16.27 -7.82
CA VAL A 242 -4.09 15.23 -7.69
C VAL A 242 -3.73 13.99 -8.49
N GLN A 243 -4.40 12.90 -8.15
CA GLN A 243 -4.30 11.62 -8.84
C GLN A 243 -5.68 11.22 -9.32
N VAL A 244 -5.74 10.77 -10.57
CA VAL A 244 -6.92 10.16 -11.17
C VAL A 244 -6.55 8.78 -11.70
N MET A 245 -7.42 7.82 -11.46
CA MET A 245 -7.24 6.46 -11.95
C MET A 245 -8.54 5.94 -12.55
N ILE A 246 -8.43 5.15 -13.62
CA ILE A 246 -9.57 4.54 -14.30
C ILE A 246 -9.31 3.06 -14.46
N SER A 247 -10.26 2.24 -14.01
CA SER A 247 -10.25 0.80 -14.24
C SER A 247 -11.51 0.32 -14.93
N TRP A 248 -11.41 -0.81 -15.62
CA TRP A 248 -12.50 -1.37 -16.41
C TRP A 248 -12.39 -2.89 -16.50
N PRO A 249 -13.54 -3.61 -16.60
CA PRO A 249 -13.53 -5.04 -16.81
C PRO A 249 -12.97 -5.40 -18.20
N MET A 250 -12.24 -6.50 -18.29
CA MET A 250 -11.87 -7.11 -19.56
C MET A 250 -13.08 -7.86 -20.12
N LYS A 251 -13.69 -7.32 -21.19
CA LYS A 251 -14.76 -8.00 -21.94
C LYS A 251 -14.20 -8.61 -23.23
N THR A 252 -13.22 -7.95 -23.83
CA THR A 252 -12.60 -8.29 -25.11
C THR A 252 -11.09 -8.07 -25.05
N PRO A 253 -10.28 -8.67 -25.95
CA PRO A 253 -8.83 -8.39 -26.03
C PRO A 253 -8.49 -6.90 -26.21
N GLU A 254 -9.39 -6.12 -26.82
CA GLU A 254 -9.26 -4.68 -27.03
C GLU A 254 -9.29 -3.88 -25.73
N ASP A 255 -9.81 -4.46 -24.64
CA ASP A 255 -9.80 -3.87 -23.30
C ASP A 255 -8.44 -3.95 -22.61
N GLU A 256 -7.42 -4.57 -23.22
CA GLU A 256 -6.09 -4.61 -22.62
C GLU A 256 -5.47 -3.21 -22.48
N VAL A 257 -4.63 -3.04 -21.45
CA VAL A 257 -3.88 -1.80 -21.22
C VAL A 257 -2.94 -1.56 -22.40
N LYS A 258 -2.91 -0.31 -22.88
CA LYS A 258 -2.09 0.06 -24.03
C LYS A 258 -0.60 0.07 -23.68
N ALA A 259 0.24 -0.06 -24.71
CA ALA A 259 1.66 -0.30 -24.54
C ALA A 259 2.41 0.96 -24.07
N THR A 260 2.07 2.10 -24.65
CA THR A 260 2.74 3.38 -24.37
C THR A 260 1.89 4.31 -23.50
N ASP A 261 2.53 5.24 -22.81
CA ASP A 261 1.85 6.23 -21.97
C ASP A 261 0.90 7.12 -22.80
N ALA A 262 1.28 7.48 -24.02
CA ALA A 262 0.44 8.26 -24.93
C ALA A 262 -0.84 7.51 -25.31
N GLU A 263 -0.74 6.22 -25.67
CA GLU A 263 -1.92 5.41 -25.99
C GLU A 263 -2.79 5.17 -24.76
N ARG A 264 -2.18 4.96 -23.58
CA ARG A 264 -2.92 4.82 -22.31
C ARG A 264 -3.66 6.10 -21.98
N LEU A 265 -3.03 7.27 -22.16
CA LEU A 265 -3.67 8.57 -21.95
C LEU A 265 -4.86 8.76 -22.89
N ALA A 266 -4.68 8.51 -24.18
CA ALA A 266 -5.75 8.60 -25.17
C ALA A 266 -6.92 7.68 -24.80
N TYR A 267 -6.63 6.45 -24.35
CA TYR A 267 -7.66 5.49 -23.94
C TYR A 267 -8.37 5.89 -22.64
N MET A 268 -7.63 6.44 -21.67
CA MET A 268 -8.17 6.99 -20.44
C MET A 268 -9.12 8.17 -20.72
N LYS A 269 -8.73 9.07 -21.64
CA LYS A 269 -9.57 10.17 -22.13
C LYS A 269 -10.82 9.65 -22.86
N GLN A 270 -10.70 8.63 -23.70
CA GLN A 270 -11.85 8.01 -24.39
C GLN A 270 -12.85 7.41 -23.40
N ARG A 271 -12.38 6.67 -22.38
CA ARG A 271 -13.27 6.05 -21.38
C ARG A 271 -14.00 7.06 -20.50
N ALA A 272 -13.44 8.25 -20.33
CA ALA A 272 -14.05 9.32 -19.55
C ALA A 272 -15.10 10.14 -20.33
N THR A 273 -15.29 9.92 -21.63
CA THR A 273 -16.16 10.75 -22.48
C THR A 273 -17.61 10.82 -21.99
N GLU A 274 -18.14 9.72 -21.46
CA GLU A 274 -19.51 9.61 -20.94
C GLU A 274 -19.63 9.95 -19.44
N PHE A 275 -18.52 10.31 -18.79
CA PHE A 275 -18.59 10.77 -17.41
C PHE A 275 -19.26 12.14 -17.32
N ASN A 276 -19.74 12.46 -16.12
CA ASN A 276 -20.15 13.80 -15.75
C ASN A 276 -19.09 14.82 -16.19
N PRO A 277 -19.48 15.99 -16.73
CA PRO A 277 -18.55 17.01 -17.22
C PRO A 277 -17.41 17.35 -16.25
N VAL A 278 -17.66 17.39 -14.93
CA VAL A 278 -16.62 17.65 -13.92
C VAL A 278 -15.48 16.62 -13.99
N LEU A 279 -15.82 15.33 -14.02
CA LEU A 279 -14.84 14.24 -14.03
C LEU A 279 -14.21 14.09 -15.40
N ARG A 280 -15.03 14.15 -16.45
CA ARG A 280 -14.56 14.10 -17.84
C ARG A 280 -13.51 15.17 -18.09
N ASP A 281 -13.82 16.43 -17.79
CA ASP A 281 -12.94 17.56 -18.07
C ASP A 281 -11.63 17.47 -17.27
N THR A 282 -11.67 16.88 -16.07
CA THR A 282 -10.45 16.60 -15.29
C THR A 282 -9.54 15.59 -15.99
N VAL A 283 -10.09 14.50 -16.53
CA VAL A 283 -9.32 13.51 -17.30
C VAL A 283 -8.82 14.11 -18.62
N GLN A 284 -9.64 14.90 -19.31
CA GLN A 284 -9.24 15.56 -20.57
C GLN A 284 -8.10 16.57 -20.37
N ARG A 285 -8.01 17.20 -19.19
CA ARG A 285 -6.94 18.15 -18.81
C ARG A 285 -5.58 17.50 -18.57
N ILE A 286 -5.49 16.18 -18.44
CA ILE A 286 -4.18 15.52 -18.30
C ILE A 286 -3.33 15.89 -19.52
N PRO A 287 -2.16 16.54 -19.32
CA PRO A 287 -1.32 17.01 -20.41
C PRO A 287 -0.84 15.87 -21.31
N GLU A 288 -0.76 16.13 -22.61
CA GLU A 288 -0.09 15.21 -23.53
C GLU A 288 1.38 14.99 -23.10
N GLY A 289 1.86 13.76 -23.22
CA GLY A 289 3.20 13.37 -22.75
C GLY A 289 3.30 13.11 -21.24
N SER A 290 2.20 13.19 -20.49
CA SER A 290 2.18 12.74 -19.09
C SER A 290 2.44 11.24 -18.97
N GLU A 291 3.14 10.83 -17.92
CA GLU A 291 3.28 9.41 -17.56
C GLU A 291 1.91 8.85 -17.17
N VAL A 292 1.52 7.73 -17.80
CA VAL A 292 0.29 6.99 -17.47
C VAL A 292 0.64 5.55 -17.15
N ILE A 293 0.51 5.19 -15.89
CA ILE A 293 1.04 3.95 -15.34
C ILE A 293 -0.02 2.85 -15.39
N GLU A 294 0.36 1.66 -15.86
CA GLU A 294 -0.43 0.44 -15.63
C GLU A 294 -0.33 0.01 -14.16
N ILE A 295 -1.48 -0.23 -13.54
CA ILE A 295 -1.57 -0.84 -12.23
C ILE A 295 -2.09 -2.26 -12.40
N VAL A 296 -1.20 -3.25 -12.38
CA VAL A 296 -1.60 -4.66 -12.54
C VAL A 296 -2.40 -5.10 -11.32
N LEU A 297 -3.71 -5.28 -11.50
CA LEU A 297 -4.61 -5.80 -10.47
C LEU A 297 -4.44 -7.29 -10.33
N GLN A 298 -3.78 -7.67 -9.24
CA GLN A 298 -3.45 -9.05 -8.93
C GLN A 298 -3.42 -9.24 -7.41
N ASP A 299 -3.55 -10.47 -6.96
CA ASP A 299 -3.52 -10.79 -5.54
C ASP A 299 -2.88 -12.14 -5.23
N TRP A 300 -2.63 -12.37 -3.95
CA TRP A 300 -2.07 -13.62 -3.43
C TRP A 300 -2.69 -13.91 -2.05
N PRO A 301 -3.68 -14.82 -1.96
CA PRO A 301 -4.53 -14.97 -0.77
C PRO A 301 -3.88 -15.79 0.36
N CYS A 302 -2.61 -15.48 0.66
CA CYS A 302 -1.85 -16.01 1.78
C CYS A 302 -1.98 -17.54 1.96
N PRO A 303 -1.70 -18.37 0.94
CA PRO A 303 -1.66 -19.82 1.11
C PRO A 303 -0.60 -20.22 2.15
N PRO A 304 -0.69 -21.41 2.75
CA PRO A 304 0.32 -21.87 3.70
C PRO A 304 1.69 -22.05 3.03
N TRP A 305 2.75 -21.91 3.83
CA TRP A 305 4.13 -22.21 3.46
C TRP A 305 4.86 -22.85 4.64
N ASP A 306 5.96 -23.55 4.36
CA ASP A 306 6.90 -24.01 5.38
C ASP A 306 7.86 -22.86 5.72
N ASN A 307 7.80 -22.33 6.94
CA ASN A 307 8.60 -21.20 7.42
C ASN A 307 10.02 -21.60 7.88
N ARG A 308 10.43 -22.85 7.63
CA ARG A 308 11.76 -23.38 7.92
C ARG A 308 12.07 -23.32 9.41
N ASN A 309 11.19 -23.87 10.23
CA ASN A 309 11.26 -23.83 11.70
C ASN A 309 11.32 -22.40 12.25
N GLY A 310 10.55 -21.49 11.66
CA GLY A 310 10.47 -20.08 12.04
C GLY A 310 11.69 -19.23 11.66
N ARG A 311 12.57 -19.70 10.78
CA ARG A 311 13.75 -18.95 10.34
C ARG A 311 13.48 -18.03 9.14
N ILE A 312 12.36 -18.21 8.44
CA ILE A 312 12.00 -17.37 7.29
C ILE A 312 10.49 -17.12 7.32
N THR A 313 10.08 -15.86 7.28
CA THR A 313 8.67 -15.48 7.24
C THR A 313 8.41 -14.32 6.29
N LEU A 314 7.13 -13.93 6.14
CA LEU A 314 6.66 -12.87 5.24
C LEU A 314 5.79 -11.86 6.00
N ALA A 315 5.76 -10.61 5.52
CA ALA A 315 4.82 -9.59 5.96
C ALA A 315 4.43 -8.64 4.82
N GLY A 316 3.31 -7.93 4.95
CA GLY A 316 2.79 -7.01 3.94
C GLY A 316 2.47 -7.70 2.60
N ASP A 317 2.61 -6.98 1.49
CA ASP A 317 2.29 -7.50 0.15
C ASP A 317 3.10 -8.75 -0.24
N ALA A 318 4.24 -9.01 0.42
CA ALA A 318 4.98 -10.25 0.23
C ALA A 318 4.19 -11.46 0.76
N ALA A 319 3.38 -11.29 1.79
CA ALA A 319 2.55 -12.32 2.41
C ALA A 319 1.09 -12.32 1.94
N HIS A 320 0.56 -11.19 1.48
CA HIS A 320 -0.87 -11.05 1.17
C HIS A 320 -1.16 -9.90 0.20
N ALA A 321 -0.45 -9.86 -0.93
CA ALA A 321 -0.75 -8.93 -2.01
C ALA A 321 -2.26 -8.89 -2.31
N MET A 322 -2.84 -7.69 -2.31
CA MET A 322 -4.27 -7.47 -2.50
C MET A 322 -4.53 -6.25 -3.38
N THR A 323 -5.72 -6.17 -3.95
CA THR A 323 -6.16 -5.03 -4.74
C THR A 323 -6.58 -3.85 -3.84
N MET A 324 -6.56 -2.64 -4.39
CA MET A 324 -6.75 -1.41 -3.61
C MET A 324 -8.19 -1.00 -3.32
N TYR A 325 -9.20 -1.73 -3.80
CA TYR A 325 -10.61 -1.32 -3.74
C TYR A 325 -11.16 -1.24 -2.31
N ARG A 326 -10.46 -1.80 -1.33
CA ARG A 326 -10.74 -1.61 0.10
C ARG A 326 -9.72 -0.72 0.83
N GLY A 327 -8.60 -0.38 0.20
CA GLY A 327 -7.58 0.51 0.77
C GLY A 327 -6.83 -0.06 1.98
N GLU A 328 -6.76 -1.38 2.14
CA GLU A 328 -6.33 -2.01 3.40
C GLU A 328 -4.87 -2.49 3.43
N ALA A 329 -4.22 -2.66 2.27
CA ALA A 329 -2.92 -3.35 2.18
C ALA A 329 -1.86 -2.81 3.14
N ALA A 330 -1.68 -1.49 3.19
CA ALA A 330 -0.72 -0.85 4.10
C ALA A 330 -1.09 -1.01 5.57
N ASN A 331 -2.38 -0.98 5.91
CA ASN A 331 -2.85 -1.16 7.28
C ASN A 331 -2.59 -2.60 7.75
N HIS A 332 -2.87 -3.61 6.90
CA HIS A 332 -2.51 -4.99 7.19
C HIS A 332 -1.00 -5.18 7.32
N GLY A 333 -0.20 -4.61 6.41
CA GLY A 333 1.25 -4.69 6.51
C GLY A 333 1.82 -4.08 7.79
N ILE A 334 1.30 -2.94 8.25
CA ILE A 334 1.72 -2.33 9.52
C ILE A 334 1.28 -3.17 10.72
N LEU A 335 0.10 -3.79 10.67
CA LEU A 335 -0.34 -4.73 11.70
C LEU A 335 0.55 -5.98 11.75
N ASP A 336 1.00 -6.48 10.61
CA ASP A 336 1.96 -7.58 10.58
C ASP A 336 3.27 -7.17 11.27
N ALA A 337 3.80 -5.98 10.96
CA ALA A 337 5.00 -5.46 11.62
C ALA A 337 4.80 -5.36 13.14
N TYR A 338 3.61 -4.97 13.60
CA TYR A 338 3.26 -4.96 15.02
C TYR A 338 3.25 -6.36 15.62
N ARG A 339 2.50 -7.29 15.04
CA ARG A 339 2.37 -8.67 15.53
C ARG A 339 3.72 -9.38 15.54
N LEU A 340 4.52 -9.22 14.49
CA LEU A 340 5.86 -9.78 14.40
C LEU A 340 6.82 -9.17 15.43
N THR A 341 6.72 -7.86 15.70
CA THR A 341 7.49 -7.22 16.78
C THR A 341 7.16 -7.84 18.15
N LYS A 342 5.87 -8.08 18.45
CA LYS A 342 5.46 -8.73 19.71
C LYS A 342 5.86 -10.21 19.79
N ALA A 343 5.80 -10.93 18.67
CA ALA A 343 6.29 -12.30 18.57
C ALA A 343 7.80 -12.37 18.89
N LEU A 344 8.58 -11.49 18.27
CA LEU A 344 10.03 -11.39 18.48
C LEU A 344 10.39 -10.91 19.89
N GLU A 345 9.59 -10.05 20.52
CA GLU A 345 9.72 -9.74 21.96
C GLU A 345 9.61 -11.02 22.81
N GLY A 346 8.67 -11.91 22.47
CA GLY A 346 8.49 -13.22 23.09
C GLY A 346 9.75 -14.07 23.03
N ALA A 347 10.36 -14.19 21.84
CA ALA A 347 11.58 -14.97 21.66
C ALA A 347 12.82 -14.32 22.28
N TYR A 348 13.00 -13.01 22.12
CA TYR A 348 14.24 -12.34 22.53
C TYR A 348 14.29 -12.03 24.03
N HIS A 349 13.14 -11.70 24.63
CA HIS A 349 13.07 -11.18 26.01
C HIS A 349 12.25 -12.05 26.96
N LYS A 350 11.37 -12.93 26.47
CA LYS A 350 10.49 -13.78 27.31
C LYS A 350 10.81 -15.28 27.23
N GLY A 351 11.86 -15.67 26.50
CA GLY A 351 12.38 -17.03 26.46
C GLY A 351 11.56 -18.03 25.65
N LYS A 352 10.59 -17.58 24.83
CA LYS A 352 9.86 -18.46 23.91
C LYS A 352 10.76 -18.95 22.77
N GLY A 353 10.41 -20.09 22.17
CA GLY A 353 11.11 -20.60 20.98
C GLY A 353 10.85 -19.72 19.75
N LEU A 354 11.85 -19.52 18.88
CA LEU A 354 11.67 -18.73 17.66
C LEU A 354 10.61 -19.35 16.72
N GLY A 355 10.68 -20.67 16.51
CA GLY A 355 9.67 -21.40 15.72
C GLY A 355 8.25 -21.20 16.25
N GLU A 356 8.06 -21.37 17.56
CA GLU A 356 6.78 -21.19 18.24
C GLU A 356 6.19 -19.80 18.00
N VAL A 357 6.97 -18.73 18.22
CA VAL A 357 6.43 -17.36 18.07
C VAL A 357 6.14 -16.99 16.61
N ILE A 358 6.88 -17.56 15.66
CA ILE A 358 6.62 -17.34 14.23
C ILE A 358 5.40 -18.13 13.78
N ASP A 359 5.19 -19.35 14.27
CA ASP A 359 3.98 -20.13 14.00
C ASP A 359 2.73 -19.41 14.53
N GLU A 360 2.79 -18.87 15.76
CA GLU A 360 1.72 -18.06 16.36
C GLU A 360 1.41 -16.81 15.50
N TYR A 361 2.45 -16.10 15.05
CA TYR A 361 2.31 -14.93 14.16
C TYR A 361 1.68 -15.30 12.82
N GLU A 362 2.17 -16.36 12.17
CA GLU A 362 1.72 -16.74 10.83
C GLU A 362 0.29 -17.33 10.85
N ALA A 363 -0.12 -17.95 11.95
CA ALA A 363 -1.51 -18.40 12.12
C ALA A 363 -2.49 -17.22 12.07
N GLU A 364 -2.23 -16.17 12.87
CA GLU A 364 -3.03 -14.94 12.87
C GLU A 364 -2.99 -14.24 11.51
N LEU A 365 -1.79 -14.12 10.93
CA LEU A 365 -1.58 -13.47 9.64
C LEU A 365 -2.42 -14.15 8.56
N ARG A 366 -2.38 -15.48 8.46
CA ARG A 366 -3.15 -16.23 7.44
C ARG A 366 -4.65 -16.10 7.65
N GLU A 367 -5.13 -16.24 8.89
CA GLU A 367 -6.56 -16.14 9.22
C GLU A 367 -7.13 -14.79 8.79
N ARG A 368 -6.47 -13.69 9.18
CA ARG A 368 -6.89 -12.33 8.86
C ARG A 368 -6.75 -12.01 7.38
N THR A 369 -5.57 -12.25 6.81
CA THR A 369 -5.21 -11.68 5.51
C THR A 369 -5.77 -12.45 4.33
N LYS A 370 -6.01 -13.77 4.46
CA LYS A 370 -6.73 -14.53 3.45
C LYS A 370 -8.12 -13.94 3.20
N VAL A 371 -8.84 -13.60 4.26
CA VAL A 371 -10.17 -12.96 4.16
C VAL A 371 -10.05 -11.56 3.56
N ALA A 372 -9.10 -10.75 4.01
CA ALA A 372 -8.89 -9.38 3.50
C ALA A 372 -8.56 -9.35 2.00
N VAL A 373 -7.69 -10.26 1.53
CA VAL A 373 -7.33 -10.40 0.11
C VAL A 373 -8.56 -10.75 -0.72
N LEU A 374 -9.32 -11.78 -0.31
CA LEU A 374 -10.50 -12.22 -1.05
C LEU A 374 -11.62 -11.19 -1.05
N LEU A 375 -11.81 -10.45 0.05
CA LEU A 375 -12.74 -9.32 0.08
C LEU A 375 -12.28 -8.18 -0.81
N SER A 376 -10.98 -7.91 -0.90
CA SER A 376 -10.44 -6.88 -1.80
C SER A 376 -10.62 -7.27 -3.27
N ARG A 377 -10.42 -8.55 -3.60
CA ARG A 377 -10.77 -9.12 -4.91
C ARG A 377 -12.24 -8.92 -5.24
N GLN A 378 -13.13 -9.30 -4.33
CA GLN A 378 -14.56 -9.14 -4.57
C GLN A 378 -14.94 -7.66 -4.67
N ALA A 379 -14.35 -6.78 -3.85
CA ALA A 379 -14.57 -5.34 -3.95
C ALA A 379 -14.12 -4.76 -5.28
N CYS A 380 -13.05 -5.30 -5.88
CA CYS A 380 -12.65 -4.96 -7.24
C CYS A 380 -13.74 -5.30 -8.25
N LEU A 381 -14.33 -6.49 -8.17
CA LEU A 381 -15.40 -6.90 -9.08
C LEU A 381 -16.68 -6.08 -8.86
N ASP A 382 -17.10 -5.95 -7.59
CA ASP A 382 -18.30 -5.21 -7.19
C ASP A 382 -18.21 -3.73 -7.62
N ALA A 383 -17.03 -3.10 -7.54
CA ALA A 383 -16.84 -1.70 -7.91
C ALA A 383 -17.02 -1.40 -9.40
N HIS A 384 -17.13 -2.42 -10.26
CA HIS A 384 -17.41 -2.29 -11.70
C HIS A 384 -18.82 -2.76 -12.07
N ASP A 385 -19.64 -3.16 -11.08
CA ASP A 385 -21.03 -3.58 -11.26
C ASP A 385 -21.96 -2.65 -10.49
N TRP A 386 -22.30 -1.52 -11.10
CA TRP A 386 -23.18 -0.52 -10.47
C TRP A 386 -24.53 -1.09 -10.05
N ALA A 387 -25.11 -1.99 -10.84
CA ALA A 387 -26.44 -2.55 -10.56
C ALA A 387 -26.39 -3.55 -9.39
N GLY A 388 -25.36 -4.39 -9.35
CA GLY A 388 -25.16 -5.36 -8.27
C GLY A 388 -24.65 -4.76 -6.96
N LEU A 389 -24.03 -3.56 -7.00
CA LEU A 389 -23.45 -2.93 -5.82
C LEU A 389 -24.53 -2.53 -4.78
N ASN A 390 -24.44 -3.10 -3.58
CA ASN A 390 -25.38 -2.90 -2.46
C ASN A 390 -24.64 -2.90 -1.10
N GLU A 391 -25.36 -2.70 0.01
CA GLU A 391 -24.80 -2.62 1.37
C GLU A 391 -24.02 -3.86 1.81
N ASN A 392 -24.27 -5.02 1.18
CA ASN A 392 -23.55 -6.27 1.45
C ASN A 392 -22.31 -6.45 0.57
N SER A 393 -22.06 -5.56 -0.39
CA SER A 393 -20.90 -5.63 -1.28
C SER A 393 -19.60 -5.51 -0.51
N ALA A 394 -18.58 -6.20 -1.01
CA ALA A 394 -17.29 -6.27 -0.33
C ALA A 394 -16.59 -4.91 -0.26
N VAL A 395 -16.91 -3.91 -1.08
CA VAL A 395 -16.35 -2.56 -0.90
C VAL A 395 -16.80 -1.91 0.42
N LEU A 396 -18.00 -2.27 0.92
CA LEU A 396 -18.63 -1.68 2.12
C LEU A 396 -18.54 -2.56 3.36
N LYS A 397 -18.29 -3.87 3.22
CA LYS A 397 -18.17 -4.77 4.37
C LYS A 397 -17.14 -4.26 5.40
N LYS A 398 -17.48 -4.41 6.68
CA LYS A 398 -16.58 -4.12 7.80
C LYS A 398 -15.23 -4.84 7.64
N ARG A 399 -14.20 -4.26 8.24
CA ARG A 399 -12.82 -4.76 8.14
C ARG A 399 -12.68 -6.00 9.02
N ALA A 400 -12.00 -7.03 8.51
CA ALA A 400 -11.78 -8.28 9.24
C ALA A 400 -10.62 -8.09 10.23
N ILE A 401 -10.92 -7.52 11.39
CA ILE A 401 -9.94 -7.35 12.46
C ILE A 401 -10.58 -7.84 13.76
N ALA A 402 -10.01 -8.88 14.34
CA ALA A 402 -10.38 -9.36 15.66
C ALA A 402 -9.60 -8.58 16.72
N GLY A 403 -10.30 -8.12 17.77
CA GLY A 403 -9.66 -7.50 18.94
C GLY A 403 -9.21 -6.04 18.77
N VAL A 404 -9.97 -5.24 18.00
CA VAL A 404 -9.91 -3.76 18.06
C VAL A 404 -11.05 -3.26 18.94
#